data_AF-W4L9C7-F1
#
_entry.id   AF-W4L9C7-F1
#
_cell.length_a   1.000
_cell.length_b   1.000
_cell.length_c   1.000
_cell.angle_alpha   90.00
_cell.angle_beta   90.00
_cell.angle_gamma   90.00
#
_symmetry.space_group_name_H-M   'P 1'
#
loop_
_entity.id
_entity.type
_entity.pdbx_description
1 polymer ?
#
loop_
_entity_poly.entity_id
_entity_poly.type
_entity_poly.pdbx_seq_one_letter_code
_entity_poly.pdbx_strand_id
1 'polypeptide(L)'
;MPPRLILRKGRGQRQQAGHPWVYEGEIAAVKGRPADGSVVDCATWNGTFVGRGFYNSRSKIRMRILSRHPDDTLDHEFLHTRLAWALRRREKLYPQATSLRLVHAEGDLLPGLTVDRYGDAIVVQCAALGMDQRQDDIAGMLKDLTGIEHVYFRKTSACAATMAYR
;
A
#
# COMPACT_ATOMS: atom_id res chain seq x y z
N MET A 1 2.31 -12.85 16.19
CA MET A 1 1.10 -12.28 15.53
C MET A 1 1.21 -10.77 15.54
N PRO A 2 0.92 -10.07 14.42
CA PRO A 2 1.00 -8.61 14.36
C PRO A 2 -0.06 -7.94 15.26
N PRO A 3 0.12 -6.66 15.64
CA PRO A 3 -0.93 -5.87 16.27
C PRO A 3 -2.20 -5.84 15.41
N ARG A 4 -3.36 -5.60 16.03
CA ARG A 4 -4.67 -5.75 15.37
C ARG A 4 -5.60 -4.57 15.60
N LEU A 5 -6.19 -4.07 14.51
CA LEU A 5 -7.30 -3.13 14.52
C LEU A 5 -8.62 -3.90 14.64
N ILE A 6 -9.44 -3.56 15.63
CA ILE A 6 -10.76 -4.16 15.84
C ILE A 6 -11.83 -3.18 15.39
N LEU A 7 -12.64 -3.58 14.41
CA LEU A 7 -13.73 -2.78 13.91
C LEU A 7 -14.91 -2.74 14.90
N ARG A 8 -15.62 -1.61 14.93
CA ARG A 8 -16.87 -1.45 15.70
C ARG A 8 -17.92 -2.46 15.26
N LYS A 9 -18.78 -2.87 16.20
CA LYS A 9 -19.97 -3.68 15.89
C LYS A 9 -20.83 -2.95 14.86
N GLY A 10 -21.30 -3.68 13.83
CA GLY A 10 -22.03 -3.11 12.71
C GLY A 10 -21.18 -2.39 11.65
N ARG A 11 -19.84 -2.35 11.80
CA ARG A 11 -18.89 -1.93 10.74
C ARG A 11 -18.18 -3.16 10.16
N GLY A 12 -17.39 -2.96 9.11
CA GLY A 12 -16.61 -4.04 8.48
C GLY A 12 -17.23 -4.68 7.24
N GLN A 13 -18.53 -4.48 6.99
CA GLN A 13 -19.20 -5.06 5.82
C GLN A 13 -18.56 -4.59 4.51
N ARG A 14 -18.27 -3.29 4.35
CA ARG A 14 -17.60 -2.78 3.14
C ARG A 14 -16.21 -3.37 2.95
N GLN A 15 -15.46 -3.55 4.05
CA GLN A 15 -14.11 -4.08 3.99
C GLN A 15 -14.14 -5.56 3.64
N GLN A 16 -15.08 -6.32 4.19
CA GLN A 16 -15.31 -7.72 3.79
C GLN A 16 -15.74 -7.83 2.33
N ALA A 17 -16.55 -6.89 1.84
CA ALA A 17 -16.98 -6.82 0.44
C ALA A 17 -15.91 -6.29 -0.54
N GLY A 18 -14.67 -6.07 -0.09
CA GLY A 18 -13.56 -5.72 -0.98
C GLY A 18 -12.98 -4.31 -0.79
N HIS A 19 -13.67 -3.40 -0.09
CA HIS A 19 -13.15 -2.05 0.13
C HIS A 19 -11.83 -2.08 0.91
N PRO A 20 -10.75 -1.44 0.43
CA PRO A 20 -9.43 -1.58 1.03
C PRO A 20 -9.20 -0.69 2.24
N TRP A 21 -10.00 0.36 2.44
CA TRP A 21 -9.71 1.34 3.50
C TRP A 21 -10.41 1.03 4.81
N VAL A 22 -9.65 1.17 5.89
CA VAL A 22 -10.12 1.16 7.28
C VAL A 22 -9.96 2.57 7.83
N TYR A 23 -11.07 3.22 8.12
CA TYR A 23 -11.08 4.59 8.64
C TYR A 23 -11.00 4.62 10.16
N GLU A 24 -10.46 5.71 10.71
CA GLU A 24 -10.37 5.95 12.15
C GLU A 24 -11.71 5.75 12.88
N GLY A 25 -12.79 6.33 12.35
CA GLY A 25 -14.12 6.22 12.95
C GLY A 25 -14.71 4.81 12.96
N GLU A 26 -14.14 3.87 12.20
CA GLU A 26 -14.59 2.47 12.15
C GLU A 26 -13.93 1.59 13.21
N ILE A 27 -12.85 2.07 13.85
CA ILE A 27 -12.06 1.30 14.81
C ILE A 27 -12.64 1.48 16.22
N ALA A 28 -12.87 0.36 16.90
CA ALA A 28 -13.29 0.29 18.30
C ALA A 28 -12.08 0.19 19.24
N ALA A 29 -11.09 -0.60 18.85
CA ALA A 29 -9.90 -0.84 19.67
C ALA A 29 -8.69 -1.18 18.80
N VAL A 30 -7.50 -0.89 19.32
CA VAL A 30 -6.22 -1.36 18.79
C VAL A 30 -5.62 -2.32 19.81
N LYS A 31 -5.42 -3.58 19.43
CA LYS A 31 -4.75 -4.58 20.26
C LYS A 31 -3.25 -4.58 19.93
N GLY A 32 -2.42 -4.34 20.95
CA GLY A 32 -0.99 -4.10 20.78
C GLY A 32 -0.66 -2.62 20.58
N ARG A 33 0.60 -2.32 20.24
CA ARG A 33 1.10 -0.95 20.04
C ARG A 33 1.80 -0.86 18.68
N PRO A 34 1.06 -0.81 17.55
CA PRO A 34 1.67 -0.73 16.23
C PRO A 34 2.42 0.58 16.04
N ALA A 35 3.59 0.50 15.41
CA ALA A 35 4.30 1.69 14.95
C ALA A 35 3.71 2.18 13.62
N ASP A 36 3.86 3.47 13.36
CA ASP A 36 3.44 4.05 12.08
C ASP A 36 4.24 3.43 10.91
N GLY A 37 3.50 2.90 9.94
CA GLY A 37 4.01 2.15 8.79
C GLY A 37 4.26 0.66 9.04
N SER A 38 4.06 0.16 10.27
CA SER A 38 4.17 -1.27 10.58
C SER A 38 2.98 -2.06 10.04
N VAL A 39 3.19 -3.36 9.86
CA VAL A 39 2.14 -4.33 9.48
C VAL A 39 1.17 -4.52 10.64
N VAL A 40 -0.13 -4.47 10.33
CA VAL A 40 -1.22 -4.77 11.25
C VAL A 40 -2.27 -5.63 10.58
N ASP A 41 -3.00 -6.41 11.38
CA ASP A 41 -4.22 -7.09 10.97
C ASP A 41 -5.44 -6.20 11.24
N CYS A 42 -6.49 -6.38 10.45
CA CYS A 42 -7.83 -5.87 10.71
C CYS A 42 -8.76 -7.04 10.97
N ALA A 43 -9.58 -6.94 12.03
CA ALA A 43 -10.62 -7.90 12.33
C ALA A 43 -11.93 -7.22 12.69
N THR A 44 -13.03 -7.93 12.50
CA THR A 44 -14.35 -7.53 12.97
C THR A 44 -14.43 -7.54 14.50
N TRP A 45 -15.52 -6.99 15.04
CA TRP A 45 -15.81 -6.97 16.47
C TRP A 45 -15.85 -8.37 17.12
N ASN A 46 -16.25 -9.41 16.37
CA ASN A 46 -16.28 -10.81 16.80
C ASN A 46 -14.99 -11.60 16.47
N GLY A 47 -13.94 -10.92 15.99
CA GLY A 47 -12.62 -11.51 15.79
C GLY A 47 -12.35 -12.12 14.42
N THR A 48 -13.30 -12.09 13.49
CA THR A 48 -13.10 -12.56 12.11
C THR A 48 -12.07 -11.70 11.39
N PHE A 49 -11.07 -12.33 10.77
CA PHE A 49 -10.04 -11.64 9.99
C PHE A 49 -10.66 -10.95 8.75
N VAL A 50 -10.24 -9.73 8.49
CA VAL A 50 -10.71 -8.91 7.35
C VAL A 50 -9.60 -8.66 6.35
N GLY A 51 -8.37 -8.45 6.83
CA GLY A 51 -7.21 -8.22 5.98
C GLY A 51 -6.00 -7.72 6.75
N ARG A 52 -4.86 -7.64 6.06
CA ARG A 52 -3.55 -7.19 6.55
C ARG A 52 -3.04 -6.02 5.72
N GLY A 53 -2.32 -5.10 6.35
CA GLY A 53 -1.90 -3.84 5.72
C GLY A 53 -1.04 -2.98 6.63
N PHE A 54 -0.66 -1.80 6.14
CA PHE A 54 0.17 -0.86 6.91
C PHE A 54 -0.66 0.12 7.73
N TYR A 55 -0.22 0.35 8.97
CA TYR A 55 -0.87 1.26 9.92
C TYR A 55 -0.38 2.71 9.79
N ASN A 56 -1.25 3.68 10.06
CA ASN A 56 -0.87 5.09 10.22
C ASN A 56 -1.82 5.81 11.20
N SER A 57 -1.32 6.09 12.40
CA SER A 57 -1.97 6.80 13.52
C SER A 57 -2.25 8.28 13.27
N ARG A 58 -1.78 8.85 12.15
CA ARG A 58 -1.99 10.26 11.77
C ARG A 58 -2.94 10.42 10.57
N SER A 59 -3.31 9.33 9.90
CA SER A 59 -4.21 9.33 8.75
C SER A 59 -5.66 9.01 9.12
N LYS A 60 -6.64 9.73 8.54
CA LYS A 60 -8.07 9.35 8.63
C LYS A 60 -8.31 7.93 8.10
N ILE A 61 -7.54 7.52 7.09
CA ILE A 61 -7.46 6.13 6.62
C ILE A 61 -6.33 5.47 7.44
N ARG A 62 -6.69 4.88 8.58
CA ARG A 62 -5.75 4.29 9.55
C ARG A 62 -4.99 3.11 8.97
N MET A 63 -5.60 2.40 8.03
CA MET A 63 -4.99 1.28 7.35
C MET A 63 -5.58 1.16 5.95
N ARG A 64 -4.72 0.78 5.00
CA ARG A 64 -5.12 0.28 3.68
C ARG A 64 -4.77 -1.20 3.61
N ILE A 65 -5.74 -2.05 3.32
CA ILE A 65 -5.61 -3.50 3.24
C ILE A 65 -4.85 -3.86 1.96
N LEU A 66 -3.76 -4.61 2.11
CA LEU A 66 -2.90 -5.13 1.04
C LEU A 66 -3.15 -6.61 0.74
N SER A 67 -3.48 -7.37 1.79
CA SER A 67 -3.82 -8.79 1.67
C SER A 67 -5.09 -9.14 2.45
N ARG A 68 -5.81 -10.13 1.92
CA ARG A 68 -6.98 -10.74 2.54
C ARG A 68 -6.73 -12.20 2.93
N HIS A 69 -5.49 -12.67 2.79
CA HIS A 69 -5.07 -14.00 3.21
C HIS A 69 -4.31 -13.87 4.54
N PRO A 70 -4.72 -14.60 5.60
CA PRO A 70 -4.12 -14.47 6.92
C PRO A 70 -2.65 -14.93 6.97
N ASP A 71 -2.24 -15.77 6.01
CA ASP A 71 -0.92 -16.37 5.93
C ASP A 71 0.08 -15.52 5.14
N ASP A 72 -0.37 -14.48 4.43
CA ASP A 72 0.50 -13.62 3.61
C ASP A 72 1.43 -12.76 4.48
N THR A 73 2.74 -12.84 4.23
CA THR A 73 3.70 -11.92 4.83
C THR A 73 3.85 -10.68 3.94
N LEU A 74 3.68 -9.48 4.51
CA LEU A 74 3.81 -8.22 3.76
C LEU A 74 5.28 -7.75 3.75
N ASP A 75 6.12 -8.51 3.08
CA ASP A 75 7.56 -8.28 2.94
C ASP A 75 7.93 -7.77 1.53
N HIS A 76 9.24 -7.76 1.26
CA HIS A 76 9.82 -7.38 -0.02
C HIS A 76 9.28 -8.24 -1.18
N GLU A 77 9.21 -9.56 -1.00
CA GLU A 77 8.76 -10.50 -2.04
C GLU A 77 7.28 -10.29 -2.38
N PHE A 78 6.45 -10.05 -1.37
CA PHE A 78 5.05 -9.70 -1.57
C PHE A 78 4.88 -8.45 -2.44
N LEU A 79 5.60 -7.36 -2.13
CA LEU A 79 5.51 -6.12 -2.89
C LEU A 79 6.07 -6.27 -4.31
N HIS A 80 7.21 -6.94 -4.45
CA HIS A 80 7.79 -7.26 -5.76
C HIS A 80 6.80 -8.04 -6.64
N THR A 81 6.17 -9.08 -6.09
CA THR A 81 5.18 -9.90 -6.80
C THR A 81 3.98 -9.07 -7.27
N ARG A 82 3.47 -8.17 -6.42
CA ARG A 82 2.37 -7.25 -6.75
C ARG A 82 2.77 -6.25 -7.84
N LEU A 83 3.97 -5.66 -7.74
CA LEU A 83 4.51 -4.75 -8.75
C LEU A 83 4.66 -5.43 -10.10
N ALA A 84 5.33 -6.59 -10.14
CA ALA A 84 5.50 -7.37 -11.35
C ALA A 84 4.16 -7.72 -12.01
N TRP A 85 3.14 -8.07 -11.21
CA TRP A 85 1.79 -8.31 -11.72
C TRP A 85 1.17 -7.05 -12.35
N ALA A 86 1.27 -5.90 -11.70
CA ALA A 86 0.74 -4.64 -12.21
C ALA A 86 1.41 -4.21 -13.53
N LEU A 87 2.74 -4.36 -13.63
CA LEU A 87 3.56 -4.04 -14.80
C LEU A 87 3.25 -4.95 -15.98
N ARG A 88 3.24 -6.28 -15.78
CA ARG A 88 2.87 -7.25 -16.84
C ARG A 88 1.50 -6.98 -17.42
N ARG A 89 0.56 -6.51 -16.59
CA ARG A 89 -0.79 -6.16 -17.03
C ARG A 89 -0.78 -4.97 -18.01
N ARG A 90 0.12 -3.99 -17.82
CA ARG A 90 0.29 -2.85 -18.74
C ARG A 90 1.00 -3.26 -20.00
N GLU A 91 2.07 -4.04 -19.89
CA GLU A 91 2.80 -4.57 -21.04
C GLU A 91 1.87 -5.31 -22.00
N LYS A 92 0.96 -6.13 -21.47
CA LYS A 92 -0.04 -6.84 -22.29
C LYS A 92 -1.03 -5.91 -23.00
N LEU A 93 -1.45 -4.82 -22.36
CA LEU A 93 -2.46 -3.89 -22.89
C LEU A 93 -1.86 -2.81 -23.80
N TYR A 94 -0.61 -2.41 -23.54
CA TYR A 94 0.08 -1.27 -24.14
C TYR A 94 1.57 -1.59 -24.41
N PRO A 95 1.88 -2.60 -25.22
CA PRO A 95 3.24 -3.15 -25.35
C PRO A 95 4.29 -2.15 -25.87
N GLN A 96 3.86 -1.11 -26.59
CA GLN A 96 4.76 -0.10 -27.17
C GLN A 96 4.67 1.26 -26.46
N ALA A 97 3.84 1.38 -25.41
CA ALA A 97 3.67 2.65 -24.73
C ALA A 97 4.90 2.97 -23.88
N THR A 98 5.48 4.15 -24.15
CA THR A 98 6.62 4.67 -23.39
C THR A 98 6.18 5.69 -22.34
N SER A 99 4.93 6.15 -22.37
CA SER A 99 4.36 7.05 -21.37
C SER A 99 2.98 6.55 -20.93
N LEU A 100 2.89 6.07 -19.68
CA LEU A 100 1.69 5.45 -19.14
C LEU A 100 1.77 5.28 -17.62
N ARG A 101 0.61 5.05 -17.00
CA ARG A 101 0.53 4.62 -15.59
C ARG A 101 0.80 3.13 -15.45
N LEU A 102 1.92 2.79 -14.83
CA LEU A 102 2.32 1.41 -14.52
C LEU A 102 1.57 0.85 -13.30
N VAL A 103 1.35 1.68 -12.28
CA VAL A 103 0.64 1.30 -11.05
C VAL A 103 -0.39 2.35 -10.68
N HIS A 104 -1.62 1.91 -10.44
CA HIS A 104 -2.77 2.74 -10.12
C HIS A 104 -3.37 2.37 -8.74
N ALA A 105 -2.54 2.50 -7.70
CA ALA A 105 -2.92 2.40 -6.30
C ALA A 105 -3.80 1.19 -5.98
N GLU A 106 -4.97 1.41 -5.38
CA GLU A 106 -5.95 0.38 -5.03
C GLU A 106 -6.37 -0.46 -6.25
N GLY A 107 -6.40 0.15 -7.45
CA GLY A 107 -6.77 -0.52 -8.70
C GLY A 107 -5.80 -1.63 -9.12
N ASP A 108 -4.58 -1.62 -8.59
CA ASP A 108 -3.58 -2.69 -8.79
C ASP A 108 -3.17 -3.37 -7.50
N LEU A 109 -4.02 -3.30 -6.46
CA LEU A 109 -3.79 -3.96 -5.17
C LEU A 109 -2.50 -3.50 -4.47
N LEU A 110 -2.07 -2.27 -4.76
CA LEU A 110 -0.98 -1.55 -4.09
C LEU A 110 -1.51 -0.22 -3.53
N PRO A 111 -2.44 -0.24 -2.53
CA PRO A 111 -3.11 0.97 -2.08
C PRO A 111 -2.15 2.09 -1.66
N GLY A 112 -2.39 3.29 -2.21
CA GLY A 112 -1.57 4.45 -1.96
C GLY A 112 -0.22 4.49 -2.69
N LEU A 113 0.04 3.60 -3.66
CA LEU A 113 1.20 3.68 -4.55
C LEU A 113 0.77 3.99 -5.98
N THR A 114 1.30 5.06 -6.57
CA THR A 114 1.14 5.33 -8.01
C THR A 114 2.52 5.42 -8.66
N VAL A 115 2.64 4.81 -9.83
CA VAL A 115 3.87 4.77 -10.61
C VAL A 115 3.54 5.11 -12.05
N ASP A 116 4.14 6.19 -12.55
CA ASP A 116 3.97 6.67 -13.91
C ASP A 116 5.32 6.58 -14.64
N ARG A 117 5.31 6.07 -15.88
CA ARG A 117 6.48 6.06 -16.77
C ARG A 117 6.35 7.21 -17.77
N TYR A 118 7.47 7.90 -18.02
CA TYR A 118 7.64 8.93 -19.04
C TYR A 118 8.95 8.68 -19.79
N GLY A 119 8.88 8.00 -20.93
CA GLY A 119 10.06 7.61 -21.69
C GLY A 119 10.95 6.65 -20.91
N ASP A 120 12.13 7.15 -20.56
CA ASP A 120 13.20 6.50 -19.78
C ASP A 120 13.22 6.99 -18.31
N ALA A 121 12.16 7.64 -17.85
CA ALA A 121 11.99 8.04 -16.45
C ALA A 121 10.75 7.40 -15.82
N ILE A 122 10.84 7.13 -14.52
CA ILE A 122 9.74 6.68 -13.68
C ILE A 122 9.49 7.71 -12.59
N VAL A 123 8.23 8.06 -12.36
CA VAL A 123 7.78 8.91 -11.26
C VAL A 123 6.95 8.08 -10.29
N VAL A 124 7.40 8.02 -9.05
CA VAL A 124 6.75 7.31 -7.95
C VAL A 124 6.10 8.33 -7.02
N GLN A 125 4.87 8.04 -6.61
CA GLN A 125 4.15 8.83 -5.61
C GLN A 125 3.49 7.91 -4.58
N CYS A 126 3.76 8.18 -3.30
CA CYS A 126 3.22 7.43 -2.17
C CYS A 126 2.24 8.31 -1.36
N ALA A 127 1.01 7.83 -1.20
CA ALA A 127 -0.05 8.42 -0.37
C ALA A 127 -0.33 7.60 0.91
N ALA A 128 0.42 6.51 1.11
CA ALA A 128 0.38 5.67 2.30
C ALA A 128 1.76 5.63 2.95
N LEU A 129 1.83 5.90 4.26
CA LEU A 129 3.09 5.95 4.99
C LEU A 129 3.90 4.66 4.89
N GLY A 130 3.26 3.50 5.01
CA GLY A 130 3.96 2.22 4.88
C GLY A 130 4.55 1.97 3.48
N MET A 131 3.98 2.57 2.43
CA MET A 131 4.59 2.56 1.08
C MET A 131 5.72 3.57 0.97
N ASP A 132 5.54 4.77 1.54
CA ASP A 132 6.56 5.83 1.54
C ASP A 132 7.85 5.39 2.27
N GLN A 133 7.71 4.69 3.39
CA GLN A 133 8.84 4.10 4.13
C GLN A 133 9.59 3.01 3.34
N ARG A 134 8.98 2.46 2.29
CA ARG A 134 9.56 1.41 1.42
C ARG A 134 9.87 1.94 0.03
N GLN A 135 9.90 3.27 -0.15
CA GLN A 135 10.04 3.88 -1.48
C GLN A 135 11.36 3.50 -2.16
N ASP A 136 12.44 3.32 -1.38
CA ASP A 136 13.76 2.95 -1.90
C ASP A 136 13.76 1.49 -2.40
N ASP A 137 13.19 0.57 -1.61
CA ASP A 137 12.99 -0.83 -2.03
C ASP A 137 12.12 -0.90 -3.29
N ILE A 138 11.02 -0.13 -3.33
CA ILE A 138 10.14 -0.06 -4.49
C ILE A 138 10.88 0.49 -5.72
N ALA A 139 11.75 1.49 -5.55
CA ALA A 139 12.56 2.00 -6.65
C ALA A 139 13.53 0.94 -7.18
N GLY A 140 14.19 0.17 -6.30
CA GLY A 140 15.03 -0.96 -6.68
C GLY A 140 14.23 -1.98 -7.51
N MET A 141 13.08 -2.43 -7.00
CA MET A 141 12.20 -3.36 -7.73
C MET A 141 11.77 -2.81 -9.09
N LEU A 142 11.46 -1.51 -9.19
CA LEU A 142 11.05 -0.88 -10.45
C LEU A 142 12.20 -0.86 -11.46
N LYS A 143 13.43 -0.56 -11.03
CA LYS A 143 14.62 -0.64 -11.88
C LYS A 143 14.81 -2.07 -12.40
N ASP A 144 14.77 -3.06 -11.51
CA ASP A 144 14.97 -4.46 -11.87
C ASP A 144 13.88 -4.96 -12.85
N LEU A 145 12.62 -4.59 -12.63
CA LEU A 145 11.49 -5.03 -13.43
C LEU A 145 11.36 -4.31 -14.78
N THR A 146 11.92 -3.11 -14.92
CA THR A 146 11.72 -2.27 -16.14
C THR A 146 12.99 -1.98 -16.92
N GLY A 147 14.17 -2.14 -16.30
CA GLY A 147 15.46 -1.70 -16.85
C GLY A 147 15.65 -0.19 -16.89
N ILE A 148 14.76 0.60 -16.28
CA ILE A 148 14.82 2.07 -16.28
C ILE A 148 15.54 2.57 -15.02
N GLU A 149 16.66 3.27 -15.20
CA GLU A 149 17.49 3.75 -14.08
C GLU A 149 17.01 5.04 -13.40
N HIS A 150 16.26 5.88 -14.13
CA HIS A 150 15.86 7.19 -13.65
C HIS A 150 14.52 7.10 -12.90
N VAL A 151 14.57 7.02 -11.56
CA VAL A 151 13.40 6.98 -10.68
C VAL A 151 13.33 8.25 -9.84
N TYR A 152 12.21 8.97 -9.93
CA TYR A 152 11.95 10.21 -9.21
C TYR A 152 10.79 10.05 -8.23
N PHE A 153 10.91 10.63 -7.04
CA PHE A 153 9.83 10.62 -6.05
C PHE A 153 9.10 11.96 -6.03
N ARG A 154 7.80 11.92 -6.31
CA ARG A 154 6.91 13.07 -6.09
C ARG A 154 6.33 13.01 -4.69
N LYS A 155 6.85 13.85 -3.80
CA LYS A 155 6.34 13.96 -2.43
C LYS A 155 4.90 14.49 -2.40
N THR A 156 4.10 13.92 -1.51
CA THR A 156 2.71 14.32 -1.27
C THR A 156 2.53 14.72 0.19
N SER A 157 1.66 15.70 0.45
CA SER A 157 1.33 16.17 1.80
C SER A 157 0.85 15.06 2.75
N ALA A 158 0.27 13.98 2.22
CA ALA A 158 -0.19 12.81 2.97
C ALA A 158 0.92 12.05 3.73
N CYS A 159 2.18 12.11 3.25
CA CYS A 159 3.34 11.47 3.87
C CYS A 159 4.35 12.49 4.44
N ALA A 160 4.14 13.78 4.17
CA ALA A 160 5.02 14.89 4.57
C ALA A 160 5.16 15.07 6.10
N ALA A 161 4.34 14.38 6.88
CA ALA A 161 4.37 14.44 8.33
C ALA A 161 5.55 13.67 8.97
N THR A 162 6.40 13.00 8.17
CA THR A 162 7.40 12.03 8.66
C THR A 162 8.84 12.55 8.67
N MET A 163 9.14 13.74 8.17
CA MET A 163 10.53 14.27 8.22
C MET A 163 10.56 15.77 8.49
N ALA A 164 10.56 16.14 9.78
CA ALA A 164 11.58 17.05 10.23
C ALA A 164 12.85 16.19 10.35
N TYR A 165 13.80 16.30 9.42
CA TYR A 165 15.24 16.10 9.59
C TYR A 165 15.93 16.03 8.21
N ARG A 166 16.81 17.01 8.00
CA ARG A 166 17.97 17.16 7.09
C ARG A 166 17.77 16.93 5.59
#